data_AF-A0A3P6BP36-F1
#
_entry.id   AF-A0A3P6BP36-F1
#
_cell.length_a   1.000
_cell.length_b   1.000
_cell.length_c   1.000
_cell.angle_alpha   90.00
_cell.angle_beta   90.00
_cell.angle_gamma   90.00
#
_symmetry.space_group_name_H-M   'P 1'
#
loop_
_entity.id
_entity.type
_entity.pdbx_description
1 polymer ?
#
loop_
_entity_poly.entity_id
_entity_poly.type
_entity_poly.pdbx_seq_one_letter_code
_entity_poly.pdbx_strand_id
1 'polypeptide(L)'
;MVEVDQIYHLACHASPIFYKYNPAKKIKTNATGTLNMLGLAKRVGAKNLLTSTSEVYGDPLVHPQTESYWGNVNPIEIRIARIFNTYGPRMNIDDGRVVSNFIAQALRFVTKASKVCFANISAAITELLAAPATLTVQKPGTQTRNFCYVSDMETRPINIGNSCEFTMVELAETVKDLIKLDVEIKMVENTPDDPRQRKPDISKAKEVLGWEPKVKLCEGLPLMEEDFCLRLGVLEK
;
A
#
# COMPACT_ATOMS: atom_id res chain seq x y z
N MET A 1 34.78 -3.23 -10.11
CA MET A 1 33.71 -2.79 -11.03
C MET A 1 32.47 -3.60 -10.68
N VAL A 2 31.27 -3.00 -10.70
CA VAL A 2 30.03 -3.77 -10.42
C VAL A 2 29.60 -4.43 -11.73
N GLU A 3 29.59 -5.76 -11.77
CA GLU A 3 29.08 -6.58 -12.87
C GLU A 3 27.75 -7.20 -12.44
N VAL A 4 26.70 -6.96 -13.23
CA VAL A 4 25.35 -7.48 -12.97
C VAL A 4 24.67 -7.80 -14.29
N ASP A 5 23.90 -8.88 -14.33
CA ASP A 5 23.11 -9.27 -15.50
C ASP A 5 21.68 -8.71 -15.46
N GLN A 6 21.19 -8.39 -14.26
CA GLN A 6 19.81 -7.97 -14.02
C GLN A 6 19.74 -6.88 -12.95
N ILE A 7 18.90 -5.87 -13.19
CA ILE A 7 18.66 -4.75 -12.27
C ILE A 7 17.15 -4.70 -11.99
N TYR A 8 16.80 -4.85 -10.72
CA TYR A 8 15.45 -4.66 -10.21
C TYR A 8 15.37 -3.28 -9.54
N HIS A 9 14.94 -2.27 -10.30
CA HIS A 9 14.89 -0.88 -9.82
C HIS A 9 13.60 -0.61 -9.05
N LEU A 10 13.71 -0.79 -7.73
CA LEU A 10 12.64 -0.56 -6.73
C LEU A 10 12.83 0.73 -5.93
N ALA A 11 13.91 1.48 -6.17
CA ALA A 11 14.24 2.64 -5.36
C ALA A 11 13.30 3.83 -5.65
N CYS A 12 12.29 4.00 -4.80
CA CYS A 12 11.33 5.10 -4.85
C CYS A 12 10.72 5.38 -3.46
N HIS A 13 10.25 6.62 -3.25
CA HIS A 13 9.35 6.94 -2.14
C HIS A 13 7.90 6.58 -2.53
N ALA A 14 7.40 5.44 -2.06
CA ALA A 14 6.09 4.89 -2.45
C ALA A 14 4.90 5.42 -1.64
N SER A 15 5.12 5.76 -0.36
CA SER A 15 4.07 6.27 0.54
C SER A 15 3.68 7.72 0.24
N PRO A 16 2.37 8.05 0.23
CA PRO A 16 1.89 9.42 0.13
C PRO A 16 2.48 10.40 1.14
N ILE A 17 2.69 9.95 2.38
CA ILE A 17 3.26 10.79 3.44
C ILE A 17 4.69 11.21 3.05
N PHE A 18 5.53 10.23 2.69
CA PHE A 18 6.94 10.49 2.41
C PHE A 18 7.16 11.24 1.11
N TYR A 19 6.37 10.96 0.08
CA TYR A 19 6.56 11.61 -1.20
C TYR A 19 5.95 13.03 -1.26
N LYS A 20 4.94 13.34 -0.43
CA LYS A 20 4.39 14.71 -0.28
C LYS A 20 5.29 15.58 0.60
N TYR A 21 5.95 15.00 1.61
CA TYR A 21 6.85 15.73 2.50
C TYR A 21 8.05 16.37 1.76
N ASN A 22 8.64 15.65 0.79
CA ASN A 22 9.78 16.17 0.02
C ASN A 22 9.64 15.85 -1.47
N PRO A 23 8.88 16.66 -2.22
CA PRO A 23 8.63 16.41 -3.63
C PRO A 23 9.89 16.54 -4.48
N ALA A 24 10.81 17.45 -4.14
CA ALA A 24 12.09 17.61 -4.84
C ALA A 24 12.94 16.34 -4.75
N LYS A 25 13.03 15.73 -3.55
CA LYS A 25 13.71 14.44 -3.36
C LYS A 25 13.02 13.32 -4.11
N LYS A 26 11.68 13.27 -4.13
CA LYS A 26 10.92 12.30 -4.93
C LYS A 26 11.29 12.38 -6.41
N ILE A 27 11.27 13.58 -6.99
CA ILE A 27 11.59 13.81 -8.41
C ILE A 27 13.04 13.41 -8.68
N LYS A 28 13.99 13.84 -7.83
CA LYS A 28 15.41 13.51 -8.00
C LYS A 28 15.65 12.00 -7.95
N THR A 29 15.09 11.30 -6.97
CA THR A 29 15.22 9.83 -6.87
C THR A 29 14.61 9.13 -8.09
N ASN A 30 13.41 9.53 -8.51
CA ASN A 30 12.73 8.87 -9.64
C ASN A 30 13.36 9.21 -11.00
N ALA A 31 13.72 10.46 -11.26
CA ALA A 31 14.27 10.87 -12.56
C ALA A 31 15.77 10.55 -12.64
N THR A 32 16.58 11.13 -11.75
CA THR A 32 18.03 10.95 -11.76
C THR A 32 18.42 9.52 -11.41
N GLY A 33 17.76 8.89 -10.43
CA GLY A 33 18.02 7.50 -10.07
C GLY A 33 17.74 6.54 -11.23
N THR A 34 16.63 6.74 -11.94
CA THR A 34 16.32 5.94 -13.14
C THR A 34 17.32 6.19 -14.27
N LEU A 35 17.71 7.43 -14.53
CA LEU A 35 18.74 7.73 -15.53
C LEU A 35 20.06 7.02 -15.22
N ASN A 36 20.47 7.02 -13.94
CA ASN A 36 21.68 6.35 -13.48
C ASN A 36 21.60 4.82 -13.66
N MET A 37 20.46 4.20 -13.31
CA MET A 37 20.27 2.76 -13.47
C MET A 37 20.20 2.35 -14.93
N LEU A 38 19.57 3.15 -15.80
CA LEU A 38 19.59 2.92 -17.24
C LEU A 38 21.00 3.07 -17.83
N GLY A 39 21.78 4.04 -17.35
CA GLY A 39 23.19 4.21 -17.72
C GLY A 39 24.05 3.02 -17.30
N LEU A 40 23.84 2.51 -16.08
CA LEU A 40 24.49 1.28 -15.60
C LEU A 40 24.09 0.09 -16.47
N ALA A 41 22.79 -0.13 -16.70
CA ALA A 41 22.26 -1.22 -17.50
C ALA A 41 22.87 -1.24 -18.91
N LYS A 42 22.91 -0.08 -19.57
CA LYS A 42 23.55 0.08 -20.87
C LYS A 42 25.04 -0.25 -20.84
N ARG A 43 25.76 0.19 -19.81
CA ARG A 43 27.22 -0.02 -19.69
C ARG A 43 27.59 -1.48 -19.49
N VAL A 44 26.80 -2.24 -18.72
CA VAL A 44 27.11 -3.64 -18.37
C VAL A 44 26.30 -4.65 -19.17
N GLY A 45 25.40 -4.20 -20.06
CA GLY A 45 24.51 -5.08 -20.82
C GLY A 45 23.39 -5.72 -19.99
N ALA A 46 23.08 -5.19 -18.81
CA ALA A 46 22.06 -5.77 -17.93
C ALA A 46 20.64 -5.53 -18.43
N LYS A 47 19.76 -6.49 -18.15
CA LYS A 47 18.31 -6.29 -18.21
C LYS A 47 17.88 -5.40 -17.04
N ASN A 48 17.06 -4.38 -17.30
CA ASN A 48 16.58 -3.46 -16.28
C ASN A 48 15.05 -3.52 -16.17
N LEU A 49 14.56 -3.86 -14.99
CA LEU A 49 13.16 -3.74 -14.60
C LEU A 49 12.94 -2.44 -13.83
N LEU A 50 12.02 -1.61 -14.30
CA LEU A 50 11.50 -0.47 -13.53
C LEU A 50 10.17 -0.84 -12.87
N THR A 51 10.15 -0.82 -11.54
CA THR A 51 8.91 -0.93 -10.77
C THR A 51 8.28 0.45 -10.61
N SER A 52 6.97 0.53 -10.72
CA SER A 52 6.31 1.84 -10.70
C SER A 52 4.89 1.72 -10.14
N THR A 53 3.91 2.59 -10.41
CA THR A 53 2.64 2.76 -9.67
C THR A 53 1.34 3.05 -10.49
N SER A 54 0.21 2.41 -10.17
CA SER A 54 -1.07 2.63 -10.89
C SER A 54 -1.54 4.10 -10.86
N GLU A 55 -0.93 4.91 -10.01
CA GLU A 55 -1.09 6.36 -9.94
C GLU A 55 -0.83 7.11 -11.26
N VAL A 56 -0.13 6.55 -12.24
CA VAL A 56 -0.04 7.20 -13.57
C VAL A 56 -1.34 7.21 -14.35
N TYR A 57 -2.30 6.37 -13.96
CA TYR A 57 -3.65 6.46 -14.51
C TYR A 57 -4.42 7.65 -13.90
N GLY A 58 -3.92 8.24 -12.81
CA GLY A 58 -4.51 9.39 -12.14
C GLY A 58 -5.86 9.08 -11.49
N ASP A 59 -6.86 9.93 -11.77
CA ASP A 59 -8.28 9.69 -11.47
C ASP A 59 -8.98 9.18 -12.74
N PRO A 60 -9.01 7.87 -12.99
CA PRO A 60 -9.31 7.32 -14.31
C PRO A 60 -10.74 7.60 -14.75
N LEU A 61 -10.91 7.99 -16.01
CA LEU A 61 -12.23 8.13 -16.64
C LEU A 61 -12.74 6.82 -17.28
N VAL A 62 -11.95 5.76 -17.19
CA VAL A 62 -12.21 4.45 -17.81
C VAL A 62 -12.02 3.36 -16.77
N HIS A 63 -12.86 2.32 -16.80
CA HIS A 63 -12.82 1.19 -15.89
C HIS A 63 -13.14 -0.13 -16.63
N PRO A 64 -12.29 -1.19 -16.54
CA PRO A 64 -11.00 -1.25 -15.85
C PRO A 64 -9.90 -0.44 -16.57
N GLN A 65 -8.74 -0.25 -15.92
CA GLN A 65 -7.61 0.45 -16.52
C GLN A 65 -6.68 -0.52 -17.26
N THR A 66 -6.65 -0.42 -18.59
CA THR A 66 -5.73 -1.17 -19.46
C THR A 66 -4.41 -0.42 -19.65
N GLU A 67 -3.36 -1.11 -20.12
CA GLU A 67 -2.06 -0.48 -20.37
C GLU A 67 -2.09 0.56 -21.51
N SER A 68 -3.10 0.50 -22.39
CA SER A 68 -3.30 1.49 -23.46
C SER A 68 -3.87 2.82 -22.95
N TYR A 69 -4.44 2.86 -21.75
CA TYR A 69 -4.99 4.10 -21.19
C TYR A 69 -3.87 5.11 -20.87
N TRP A 70 -4.07 6.34 -21.31
CA TRP A 70 -3.10 7.44 -21.14
C TRP A 70 -3.07 8.03 -19.73
N GLY A 71 -4.17 7.89 -18.97
CA GLY A 71 -4.31 8.49 -17.64
C GLY A 71 -5.05 9.83 -17.65
N ASN A 72 -5.62 10.19 -16.51
CA ASN A 72 -6.22 11.49 -16.25
C ASN A 72 -5.55 12.08 -15.00
N VAL A 73 -4.41 12.74 -15.22
CA VAL A 73 -3.49 13.18 -14.17
C VAL A 73 -3.53 14.70 -14.07
N ASN A 74 -3.63 15.23 -12.86
CA ASN A 74 -3.46 16.65 -12.59
C ASN A 74 -1.96 17.03 -12.67
N PRO A 75 -1.53 17.87 -13.65
CA PRO A 75 -0.10 18.13 -13.92
C PRO A 75 0.62 18.92 -12.83
N ILE A 76 -0.08 19.39 -11.79
CA ILE A 76 0.52 20.03 -10.63
C ILE A 76 1.16 18.99 -9.68
N GLU A 77 0.93 17.68 -9.90
CA GLU A 77 1.59 16.58 -9.18
C GLU A 77 2.30 15.58 -10.13
N ILE A 78 3.64 15.45 -10.01
CA ILE A 78 4.50 14.60 -10.87
C ILE A 78 4.40 13.09 -10.55
N ARG A 79 4.23 12.21 -11.57
CA ARG A 79 4.14 10.72 -11.44
C ARG A 79 4.56 9.95 -12.72
N ILE A 80 5.29 8.81 -12.63
CA ILE A 80 5.55 7.83 -13.74
C ILE A 80 5.65 6.31 -13.29
N ALA A 81 5.09 5.45 -14.19
CA ALA A 81 4.86 3.98 -14.41
C ALA A 81 3.96 3.21 -13.36
N ARG A 82 3.61 1.87 -13.40
CA ARG A 82 2.35 1.15 -12.96
C ARG A 82 2.39 -0.16 -12.06
N ILE A 83 2.23 -0.08 -10.72
CA ILE A 83 1.89 -1.18 -9.77
C ILE A 83 0.63 -0.79 -8.97
N PHE A 84 -0.38 -1.66 -8.91
CA PHE A 84 -1.59 -1.45 -8.11
C PHE A 84 -1.33 -1.76 -6.62
N ASN A 85 -2.25 -1.46 -5.70
CA ASN A 85 -1.91 -1.49 -4.27
C ASN A 85 -1.38 -2.87 -3.84
N THR A 86 -0.14 -2.90 -3.36
CA THR A 86 0.50 -4.10 -2.83
C THR A 86 0.63 -4.02 -1.31
N TYR A 87 0.37 -5.13 -0.62
CA TYR A 87 0.47 -5.24 0.84
C TYR A 87 1.11 -6.57 1.27
N GLY A 88 1.58 -6.65 2.51
CA GLY A 88 2.18 -7.85 3.08
C GLY A 88 3.20 -7.55 4.19
N PRO A 89 3.85 -8.59 4.72
CA PRO A 89 4.91 -8.47 5.73
C PRO A 89 6.02 -7.50 5.32
N ARG A 90 6.72 -6.90 6.31
CA ARG A 90 7.81 -5.92 6.14
C ARG A 90 7.39 -4.54 5.60
N MET A 91 6.11 -4.34 5.29
CA MET A 91 5.57 -3.01 5.01
C MET A 91 5.82 -2.08 6.21
N ASN A 92 6.16 -0.82 5.96
CA ASN A 92 6.34 0.13 7.06
C ASN A 92 5.01 0.32 7.81
N ILE A 93 5.05 0.26 9.15
CA ILE A 93 3.85 0.36 10.00
C ILE A 93 3.20 1.74 9.84
N ASP A 94 4.00 2.79 9.70
CA ASP A 94 3.57 4.18 9.51
C ASP A 94 3.64 4.60 8.04
N ASP A 95 3.42 3.67 7.12
CA ASP A 95 3.47 3.94 5.68
C ASP A 95 2.33 4.85 5.21
N GLY A 96 1.22 4.95 5.94
CA GLY A 96 0.11 5.85 5.58
C GLY A 96 -0.83 5.32 4.50
N ARG A 97 -0.56 4.14 3.92
CA ARG A 97 -1.53 3.39 3.09
C ARG A 97 -2.63 2.78 3.97
N VAL A 98 -3.80 2.55 3.38
CA VAL A 98 -5.02 2.14 4.10
C VAL A 98 -4.87 0.82 4.88
N VAL A 99 -4.33 -0.23 4.25
CA VAL A 99 -4.17 -1.55 4.89
C VAL A 99 -3.23 -1.48 6.10
N SER A 100 -2.06 -0.82 5.96
CA SER A 100 -1.13 -0.63 7.06
C SER A 100 -1.72 0.22 8.18
N ASN A 101 -2.47 1.28 7.85
CA ASN A 101 -3.09 2.15 8.85
C ASN A 101 -4.16 1.40 9.66
N PHE A 102 -5.02 0.60 9.02
CA PHE A 102 -6.05 -0.14 9.75
C PHE A 102 -5.45 -1.15 10.73
N ILE A 103 -4.49 -1.96 10.27
CA ILE A 103 -3.80 -2.93 11.12
C ILE A 103 -3.05 -2.21 12.25
N ALA A 104 -2.31 -1.14 11.95
CA ALA A 104 -1.57 -0.38 12.95
C ALA A 104 -2.48 0.31 13.97
N GLN A 105 -3.61 0.89 13.55
CA GLN A 105 -4.59 1.54 14.44
C GLN A 105 -5.17 0.53 15.43
N ALA A 106 -5.58 -0.64 14.94
CA ALA A 106 -6.14 -1.70 15.78
C ALA A 106 -5.10 -2.30 16.74
N LEU A 107 -3.87 -2.61 16.28
CA LEU A 107 -2.83 -3.21 17.14
C LEU A 107 -2.24 -2.22 18.16
N ARG A 108 -2.13 -0.94 17.82
CA ARG A 108 -1.71 0.11 18.78
C ARG A 108 -2.69 0.27 19.93
N PHE A 109 -3.97 -0.04 19.70
CA PHE A 109 -4.94 -0.10 20.79
C PHE A 109 -4.67 -1.28 21.74
N VAL A 110 -4.42 -2.48 21.19
CA VAL A 110 -4.05 -3.66 22.01
C VAL A 110 -2.83 -3.38 22.88
N THR A 111 -1.75 -2.86 22.30
CA THR A 111 -0.52 -2.57 23.05
C THR A 111 -0.72 -1.52 24.15
N LYS A 112 -1.55 -0.49 23.91
CA LYS A 112 -1.90 0.50 24.94
C LYS A 112 -2.71 -0.14 26.07
N ALA A 113 -3.70 -0.96 25.75
CA ALA A 113 -4.50 -1.67 26.76
C ALA A 113 -3.63 -2.62 27.61
N SER A 114 -2.77 -3.41 26.99
CA SER A 114 -1.88 -4.37 27.69
C SER A 114 -0.82 -3.69 28.55
N LYS A 115 -0.27 -2.53 28.15
CA LYS A 115 0.74 -1.79 28.94
C LYS A 115 0.17 -1.09 30.16
N VAL A 116 -1.11 -0.69 30.15
CA VAL A 116 -1.71 -0.01 31.31
C VAL A 116 -2.02 -0.97 32.45
N CYS A 117 -2.22 -2.26 32.20
CA CYS A 117 -2.40 -3.26 33.25
C CYS A 117 -1.20 -3.40 34.22
N PHE A 118 -0.05 -2.77 33.93
CA PHE A 118 1.18 -2.90 34.72
C PHE A 118 1.72 -1.59 35.34
N ALA A 119 1.04 -0.44 35.21
CA ALA A 119 1.55 0.84 35.75
C ALA A 119 0.53 1.56 36.64
N ASN A 120 0.96 1.96 37.85
CA ASN A 120 0.16 2.77 38.79
C ASN A 120 -0.43 4.01 38.10
N ILE A 121 -1.76 4.12 38.19
CA ILE A 121 -2.62 4.87 37.29
C ILE A 121 -2.67 6.36 37.66
N SER A 122 -2.20 7.22 36.75
CA SER A 122 -2.45 8.66 36.73
C SER A 122 -3.67 8.96 35.85
N ALA A 123 -4.46 9.97 36.19
CA ALA A 123 -5.72 10.35 35.53
C ALA A 123 -5.60 10.58 34.00
N ALA A 124 -4.40 10.94 33.50
CA ALA A 124 -4.14 11.07 32.06
C ALA A 124 -4.18 9.73 31.30
N ILE A 125 -3.92 8.61 31.98
CA ILE A 125 -3.98 7.27 31.40
C ILE A 125 -5.43 6.80 31.27
N THR A 126 -6.30 7.15 32.23
CA THR A 126 -7.74 6.85 32.17
C THR A 126 -8.41 7.53 30.97
N GLU A 127 -8.02 8.76 30.66
CA GLU A 127 -8.52 9.50 29.49
C GLU A 127 -8.01 8.92 28.16
N LEU A 128 -6.75 8.43 28.14
CA LEU A 128 -6.15 7.75 26.99
C LEU A 128 -6.72 6.34 26.74
N LEU A 129 -7.20 5.67 27.79
CA LEU A 129 -7.89 4.38 27.74
C LEU A 129 -9.40 4.49 27.47
N ALA A 130 -10.00 5.67 27.69
CA ALA A 130 -11.44 5.89 27.50
C ALA A 130 -11.83 6.14 26.03
N ALA A 131 -10.86 6.43 25.16
CA ALA A 131 -11.11 6.55 23.73
C ALA A 131 -11.20 5.13 23.11
N PRO A 132 -12.34 4.75 22.49
CA PRO A 132 -12.46 3.47 21.83
C PRO A 132 -11.39 3.35 20.73
N ALA A 133 -10.95 2.13 20.45
CA ALA A 133 -10.16 1.86 19.26
C ALA A 133 -10.95 2.36 18.05
N THR A 134 -10.35 3.15 17.17
CA THR A 134 -11.04 3.65 15.97
C THR A 134 -10.31 3.28 14.69
N LEU A 135 -11.02 2.73 13.70
CA LEU A 135 -10.58 2.68 12.30
C LEU A 135 -11.12 3.91 11.58
N THR A 136 -10.26 4.67 10.91
CA THR A 136 -10.68 5.89 10.20
C THR A 136 -10.93 5.62 8.71
N VAL A 137 -12.19 5.63 8.27
CA VAL A 137 -12.57 5.46 6.86
C VAL A 137 -12.96 6.81 6.27
N GLN A 138 -12.38 7.19 5.12
CA GLN A 138 -12.77 8.41 4.41
C GLN A 138 -14.17 8.26 3.79
N LYS A 139 -15.05 9.25 3.98
CA LYS A 139 -16.38 9.30 3.37
C LYS A 139 -16.29 9.26 1.82
N PRO A 140 -17.25 8.66 1.12
CA PRO A 140 -18.42 7.94 1.63
C PRO A 140 -18.11 6.52 2.13
N GLY A 141 -16.88 6.02 1.99
CA GLY A 141 -16.49 4.65 2.32
C GLY A 141 -16.76 3.63 1.20
N THR A 142 -17.53 4.03 0.18
CA THR A 142 -17.87 3.21 -0.99
C THR A 142 -16.81 3.23 -2.09
N GLN A 143 -15.78 4.08 -1.95
CA GLN A 143 -14.64 4.07 -2.86
C GLN A 143 -13.95 2.70 -2.80
N THR A 144 -13.62 2.15 -3.98
CA THR A 144 -13.08 0.79 -4.08
C THR A 144 -11.58 0.81 -4.36
N ARG A 145 -10.90 -0.21 -3.88
CA ARG A 145 -9.51 -0.52 -4.23
C ARG A 145 -9.37 -2.02 -4.45
N ASN A 146 -8.34 -2.38 -5.20
CA ASN A 146 -7.85 -3.74 -5.23
C ASN A 146 -6.52 -3.85 -4.47
N PHE A 147 -6.23 -5.03 -3.95
CA PHE A 147 -5.03 -5.31 -3.16
C PHE A 147 -4.37 -6.59 -3.64
N CYS A 148 -3.13 -6.49 -4.09
CA CYS A 148 -2.28 -7.61 -4.50
C CYS A 148 -1.32 -7.96 -3.37
N TYR A 149 -1.22 -9.23 -3.01
CA TYR A 149 -0.27 -9.65 -1.98
C TYR A 149 1.15 -9.64 -2.54
N VAL A 150 2.13 -9.30 -1.70
CA VAL A 150 3.53 -9.06 -2.14
C VAL A 150 4.16 -10.26 -2.85
N SER A 151 3.81 -11.50 -2.50
CA SER A 151 4.36 -12.69 -3.17
C SER A 151 3.85 -12.91 -4.58
N ASP A 152 2.74 -12.26 -4.95
CA ASP A 152 2.17 -12.38 -6.30
C ASP A 152 2.80 -11.38 -7.28
N MET A 153 3.69 -10.47 -6.84
CA MET A 153 4.28 -9.44 -7.71
C MET A 153 5.10 -10.03 -8.88
N GLU A 154 4.99 -9.43 -10.07
CA GLU A 154 5.74 -9.84 -11.26
C GLU A 154 6.37 -8.65 -12.03
N THR A 155 7.30 -8.97 -12.94
CA THR A 155 8.46 -8.16 -13.33
C THR A 155 8.48 -7.80 -14.83
N ARG A 156 7.35 -7.84 -15.53
CA ARG A 156 7.22 -7.41 -16.94
C ARG A 156 6.33 -6.15 -17.05
N PRO A 157 6.45 -5.33 -18.12
CA PRO A 157 5.71 -4.06 -18.27
C PRO A 157 4.23 -4.32 -18.61
N ILE A 158 3.51 -4.83 -17.62
CA ILE A 158 2.15 -5.33 -17.67
C ILE A 158 1.50 -4.94 -16.35
N ASN A 159 0.19 -4.65 -16.36
CA ASN A 159 -0.55 -4.42 -15.13
C ASN A 159 -0.47 -5.64 -14.20
N ILE A 160 0.12 -5.45 -13.03
CA ILE A 160 0.15 -6.42 -11.94
C ILE A 160 -0.69 -5.90 -10.79
N GLY A 161 -1.69 -6.68 -10.39
CA GLY A 161 -2.60 -6.34 -9.31
C GLY A 161 -3.68 -7.41 -9.13
N ASN A 162 -4.54 -7.21 -8.13
CA ASN A 162 -5.71 -8.06 -7.96
C ASN A 162 -6.91 -7.45 -8.70
N SER A 163 -7.70 -8.26 -9.40
CA SER A 163 -8.92 -7.77 -10.05
C SER A 163 -10.13 -7.74 -9.10
N CYS A 164 -10.01 -8.33 -7.91
CA CYS A 164 -11.03 -8.23 -6.85
C CYS A 164 -10.97 -6.85 -6.19
N GLU A 165 -12.11 -6.16 -6.20
CA GLU A 165 -12.29 -4.85 -5.56
C GLU A 165 -12.94 -5.01 -4.19
N PHE A 166 -12.55 -4.15 -3.27
CA PHE A 166 -13.11 -4.02 -1.93
C PHE A 166 -13.40 -2.54 -1.67
N THR A 167 -14.55 -2.25 -1.08
CA THR A 167 -14.83 -0.93 -0.52
C THR A 167 -13.96 -0.70 0.71
N MET A 168 -13.77 0.58 1.10
CA MET A 168 -12.99 0.89 2.30
C MET A 168 -13.68 0.40 3.58
N VAL A 169 -15.02 0.35 3.57
CA VAL A 169 -15.81 -0.20 4.67
C VAL A 169 -15.64 -1.71 4.78
N GLU A 170 -15.77 -2.47 3.69
CA GLU A 170 -15.54 -3.93 3.70
C GLU A 170 -14.14 -4.28 4.19
N LEU A 171 -13.13 -3.51 3.77
CA LEU A 171 -11.76 -3.68 4.24
C LEU A 171 -11.64 -3.41 5.75
N ALA A 172 -12.25 -2.34 6.25
CA ALA A 172 -12.23 -1.99 7.67
C ALA A 172 -12.90 -3.08 8.52
N GLU A 173 -14.07 -3.58 8.10
CA GLU A 173 -14.76 -4.69 8.77
C GLU A 173 -13.93 -5.98 8.75
N THR A 174 -13.29 -6.30 7.61
CA THR A 174 -12.40 -7.48 7.51
C THR A 174 -11.24 -7.39 8.52
N VAL A 175 -10.66 -6.19 8.70
CA VAL A 175 -9.58 -5.98 9.68
C VAL A 175 -10.11 -6.05 11.11
N LYS A 176 -11.31 -5.51 11.38
CA LYS A 176 -11.98 -5.62 12.68
C LYS A 176 -12.20 -7.07 13.08
N ASP A 177 -12.74 -7.88 12.17
CA ASP A 177 -12.99 -9.31 12.38
C ASP A 177 -11.69 -10.10 12.60
N LEU A 178 -10.64 -9.77 11.84
CA LEU A 178 -9.34 -10.43 11.95
C LEU A 178 -8.70 -10.21 13.34
N ILE A 179 -8.70 -8.96 13.81
CA ILE A 179 -8.02 -8.58 15.06
C ILE A 179 -8.89 -8.89 16.28
N LYS A 180 -10.18 -9.24 16.08
CA LYS A 180 -11.14 -9.64 17.14
C LYS A 180 -11.26 -8.61 18.27
N LEU A 181 -11.17 -7.34 17.92
CA LEU A 181 -11.36 -6.22 18.84
C LEU A 181 -12.65 -5.50 18.53
N ASP A 182 -13.31 -4.98 19.56
CA ASP A 182 -14.41 -4.06 19.36
C ASP A 182 -13.86 -2.67 19.02
N VAL A 183 -13.66 -2.46 17.71
CA VAL A 183 -13.15 -1.21 17.13
C VAL A 183 -14.31 -0.46 16.49
N GLU A 184 -14.45 0.83 16.77
CA GLU A 184 -15.42 1.71 16.12
C GLU A 184 -14.89 2.14 14.74
N ILE A 185 -15.71 2.06 13.69
CA ILE A 185 -15.36 2.62 12.38
C ILE A 185 -15.82 4.07 12.32
N LYS A 186 -14.87 4.99 12.35
CA LYS A 186 -15.11 6.43 12.29
C LYS A 186 -14.97 6.95 10.87
N MET A 187 -16.03 7.59 10.38
CA MET A 187 -16.04 8.22 9.06
C MET A 187 -15.41 9.62 9.12
N VAL A 188 -14.40 9.87 8.27
CA VAL A 188 -13.68 11.16 8.18
C VAL A 188 -13.86 11.80 6.81
N GLU A 189 -13.66 13.11 6.69
CA GLU A 189 -13.78 13.80 5.40
C GLU A 189 -12.78 13.27 4.37
N ASN A 190 -13.22 13.20 3.11
CA ASN A 190 -12.36 12.72 2.03
C ASN A 190 -11.37 13.80 1.61
N THR A 191 -10.17 13.38 1.22
CA THR A 191 -9.23 14.25 0.52
C THR A 191 -9.65 14.36 -0.96
N PRO A 192 -9.67 15.56 -1.56
CA PRO A 192 -10.10 15.76 -2.95
C PRO A 192 -9.35 14.91 -3.98
N ASP A 193 -8.10 14.54 -3.68
CA ASP A 193 -7.18 13.88 -4.60
C ASP A 193 -7.21 12.34 -4.50
N ASP A 194 -8.04 11.76 -3.63
CA ASP A 194 -8.15 10.29 -3.53
C ASP A 194 -9.09 9.76 -4.63
N PRO A 195 -8.61 8.92 -5.57
CA PRO A 195 -9.43 8.44 -6.67
C PRO A 195 -10.62 7.66 -6.16
N ARG A 196 -11.74 7.72 -6.89
CA ARG A 196 -12.95 7.02 -6.44
C ARG A 196 -12.86 5.52 -6.62
N GLN A 197 -12.16 5.07 -7.67
CA GLN A 197 -12.11 3.66 -8.03
C GLN A 197 -10.87 3.35 -8.88
N ARG A 198 -10.24 2.20 -8.63
CA ARG A 198 -9.14 1.66 -9.46
C ARG A 198 -9.20 0.14 -9.50
N LYS A 199 -9.07 -0.42 -10.70
CA LYS A 199 -9.06 -1.86 -10.97
C LYS A 199 -8.14 -2.16 -12.16
N PRO A 200 -7.10 -2.98 -12.00
CA PRO A 200 -6.26 -3.40 -13.11
C PRO A 200 -7.06 -4.28 -14.06
N ASP A 201 -6.91 -4.04 -15.36
CA ASP A 201 -7.09 -5.11 -16.33
C ASP A 201 -5.80 -5.95 -16.36
N ILE A 202 -5.90 -7.23 -15.95
CA ILE A 202 -4.78 -8.18 -15.90
C ILE A 202 -4.81 -9.18 -17.06
N SER A 203 -5.67 -9.00 -18.07
CA SER A 203 -5.83 -9.95 -19.19
C SER A 203 -4.50 -10.19 -19.90
N LYS A 204 -3.71 -9.12 -20.08
CA LYS A 204 -2.37 -9.20 -20.67
C LYS A 204 -1.38 -9.99 -19.83
N ALA A 205 -1.48 -9.93 -18.50
CA ALA A 205 -0.63 -10.71 -17.60
C ALA A 205 -0.97 -12.20 -17.70
N LYS A 206 -2.25 -12.54 -17.80
CA LYS A 206 -2.70 -13.93 -18.00
C LYS A 206 -2.23 -14.47 -19.34
N GLU A 207 -2.46 -13.73 -20.43
CA GLU A 207 -2.13 -14.17 -21.78
C GLU A 207 -0.62 -14.31 -22.01
N VAL A 208 0.17 -13.32 -21.58
CA VAL A 208 1.60 -13.24 -21.93
C VAL A 208 2.49 -13.96 -20.93
N LEU A 209 2.05 -14.09 -19.67
CA LEU A 209 2.85 -14.63 -18.57
C LEU A 209 2.27 -15.92 -17.97
N GLY A 210 1.01 -16.26 -18.26
CA GLY A 210 0.28 -17.26 -17.48
C GLY A 210 0.13 -16.86 -16.01
N TRP A 211 0.18 -15.56 -15.71
CA TRP A 211 0.19 -15.03 -14.35
C TRP A 211 -1.20 -14.54 -13.93
N GLU A 212 -1.58 -14.84 -12.69
CA GLU A 212 -2.72 -14.24 -12.00
C GLU A 212 -2.46 -14.25 -10.48
N PRO A 213 -3.05 -13.31 -9.71
CA PRO A 213 -2.92 -13.29 -8.26
C PRO A 213 -3.52 -14.56 -7.64
N LYS A 214 -2.82 -15.16 -6.68
CA LYS A 214 -3.23 -16.42 -6.06
C LYS A 214 -3.68 -16.23 -4.62
N VAL A 215 -3.12 -15.25 -3.93
CA VAL A 215 -3.41 -15.02 -2.51
C VAL A 215 -4.63 -14.11 -2.39
N LYS A 216 -5.67 -14.61 -1.72
CA LYS A 216 -6.86 -13.80 -1.43
C LYS A 216 -6.56 -12.81 -0.30
N LEU A 217 -7.36 -11.73 -0.25
CA LEU A 217 -7.21 -10.70 0.79
C LEU A 217 -7.24 -11.31 2.21
N CYS A 218 -8.22 -12.19 2.47
CA CYS A 218 -8.40 -12.88 3.75
C CYS A 218 -7.25 -13.82 4.13
N GLU A 219 -6.47 -14.31 3.16
CA GLU A 219 -5.31 -15.18 3.40
C GLU A 219 -4.04 -14.35 3.65
N GLY A 220 -3.88 -13.24 2.94
CA GLY A 220 -2.70 -12.37 3.07
C GLY A 220 -2.72 -11.43 4.27
N LEU A 221 -3.92 -11.01 4.73
CA LEU A 221 -4.05 -10.08 5.88
C LEU A 221 -3.50 -10.66 7.20
N PRO A 222 -3.80 -11.92 7.59
CA PRO A 222 -3.24 -12.53 8.79
C PRO A 222 -1.70 -12.51 8.81
N LEU A 223 -1.06 -12.79 7.66
CA LEU A 223 0.41 -12.80 7.56
C LEU A 223 1.02 -11.42 7.82
N MET A 224 0.34 -10.36 7.37
CA MET A 224 0.77 -8.99 7.61
C MET A 224 0.51 -8.56 9.06
N GLU A 225 -0.62 -8.98 9.63
CA GLU A 225 -0.98 -8.73 11.03
C GLU A 225 0.03 -9.36 11.98
N GLU A 226 0.41 -10.62 11.76
CA GLU A 226 1.41 -11.33 12.56
C GLU A 226 2.78 -10.61 12.57
N ASP A 227 3.25 -10.19 11.38
CA ASP A 227 4.49 -9.41 11.23
C ASP A 227 4.41 -8.06 11.96
N PHE A 228 3.25 -7.40 11.98
CA PHE A 228 3.05 -6.16 12.72
C PHE A 228 3.01 -6.41 14.22
N CYS A 229 2.34 -7.47 14.67
CA CYS A 229 2.29 -7.89 16.07
C CYS A 229 3.69 -8.14 16.65
N LEU A 230 4.54 -8.87 15.92
CA LEU A 230 5.94 -9.10 16.31
C LEU A 230 6.74 -7.79 16.39
N ARG A 231 6.58 -6.89 15.41
CA ARG A 231 7.33 -5.63 15.36
C ARG A 231 6.84 -4.58 16.35
N LEU A 232 5.58 -4.66 16.79
CA LEU A 232 5.00 -3.82 17.83
C LEU A 232 5.17 -4.39 19.25
N GLY A 233 5.66 -5.63 19.37
CA GLY A 233 5.80 -6.31 20.66
C GLY A 233 4.46 -6.69 21.28
N VAL A 234 3.44 -6.99 20.46
CA VAL A 234 2.13 -7.53 20.90
C VAL A 234 2.24 -9.03 21.20
N LEU A 235 3.02 -9.74 20.37
CA LEU A 235 3.33 -11.17 20.53
C LEU A 235 4.81 -11.31 20.93
N GLU A 236 5.08 -12.07 21.99
CA GLU A 236 6.44 -12.53 22.31
C GLU A 236 6.77 -13.80 21.51
N LYS A 237 8.04 -13.95 21.12
CA LYS A 237 8.52 -15.12 20.38
C LYS A 237 8.61 -16.36 21.26
#